data_AF-A0A7V9M9S1-F1
#
_entry.id   AF-A0A7V9M9S1-F1
#
_cell.length_a   1.000
_cell.length_b   1.000
_cell.length_c   1.000
_cell.angle_alpha   90.00
_cell.angle_beta   90.00
_cell.angle_gamma   90.00
#
_symmetry.space_group_name_H-M   'P 1'
#
loop_
_entity.id
_entity.type
_entity.pdbx_description
1 polymer ?
#
loop_
_entity_poly.entity_id
_entity_poly.type
_entity_poly.pdbx_seq_one_letter_code
_entity_poly.pdbx_strand_id
1 'polypeptide(L)'
;MTAKAATPWGQASILEELPVQQRAGDKRFASVVQLLESASGERLVRFAYSTDGTARRGPVTLRARDIEKLRQALGKHPGLEEALRF
;
A
#
# COMPACT_ATOMS: atom_id res chain seq x y z
N MET A 1 -2.64 -20.47 4.74
CA MET A 1 -3.84 -19.73 4.34
C MET A 1 -3.44 -18.31 3.98
N THR A 2 -3.82 -17.81 2.81
CA THR A 2 -3.51 -16.43 2.41
C THR A 2 -4.37 -15.47 3.22
N ALA A 3 -3.73 -14.54 3.94
CA ALA A 3 -4.44 -13.54 4.73
C ALA A 3 -5.38 -12.71 3.84
N LYS A 4 -6.53 -12.32 4.39
CA LYS A 4 -7.56 -11.56 3.66
C LYS A 4 -7.61 -10.11 4.13
N ALA A 5 -7.98 -9.25 3.20
CA ALA A 5 -8.03 -7.81 3.36
C ALA A 5 -9.37 -7.29 2.87
N ALA A 6 -10.09 -6.53 3.69
CA ALA A 6 -11.21 -5.72 3.23
C ALA A 6 -10.70 -4.53 2.40
N THR A 7 -11.32 -4.31 1.26
CA THR A 7 -11.07 -3.15 0.37
C THR A 7 -12.40 -2.48 0.02
N PRO A 8 -12.41 -1.27 -0.56
CA PRO A 8 -13.63 -0.62 -1.06
C PRO A 8 -14.40 -1.45 -2.11
N TRP A 9 -13.77 -2.48 -2.70
CA TRP A 9 -14.37 -3.33 -3.73
C TRP A 9 -14.60 -4.77 -3.27
N GLY A 10 -14.58 -5.00 -1.96
CA GLY A 10 -14.77 -6.32 -1.35
C GLY A 10 -13.47 -6.93 -0.86
N GLN A 11 -13.52 -8.24 -0.59
CA GLN A 11 -12.39 -8.99 -0.04
C GLN A 11 -11.31 -9.22 -1.09
N ALA A 12 -10.06 -9.11 -0.66
CA ALA A 12 -8.88 -9.41 -1.46
C ALA A 12 -7.92 -10.31 -0.68
N SER A 13 -7.18 -11.16 -1.39
CA SER A 13 -6.06 -11.93 -0.86
C SER A 13 -4.82 -11.04 -0.76
N ILE A 14 -4.09 -11.11 0.36
CA ILE A 14 -2.77 -10.48 0.48
C ILE A 14 -1.75 -11.39 -0.20
N LEU A 15 -1.14 -10.92 -1.27
CA LEU A 15 -0.11 -11.68 -2.02
C LEU A 15 1.29 -11.35 -1.52
N GLU A 16 1.56 -10.07 -1.27
CA GLU A 16 2.82 -9.59 -0.72
C GLU A 16 2.56 -8.51 0.33
N GLU A 17 3.44 -8.42 1.31
CA GLU A 17 3.40 -7.42 2.37
C GLU A 17 4.82 -6.95 2.70
N LEU A 18 5.03 -5.63 2.63
CA LEU A 18 6.26 -4.95 2.97
C LEU A 18 6.00 -3.97 4.13
N PRO A 19 6.34 -4.35 5.38
CA PRO A 19 6.33 -3.44 6.51
C PRO A 19 7.65 -2.64 6.58
N VAL A 20 7.56 -1.32 6.49
CA VAL A 20 8.67 -0.38 6.69
C VAL A 20 8.58 0.17 8.12
N GLN A 21 9.44 -0.33 9.01
CA GLN A 21 9.47 0.09 10.41
C GLN A 21 10.03 1.51 10.55
N GLN A 22 9.33 2.35 11.30
CA GLN A 22 9.61 3.77 11.46
C GLN A 22 9.50 4.20 12.93
N ARG A 23 10.14 5.32 13.26
CA ARG A 23 10.12 5.90 14.60
C ARG A 23 9.98 7.43 14.55
N ALA A 24 9.24 7.99 15.49
CA ALA A 24 9.15 9.43 15.72
C ALA A 24 9.13 9.71 17.23
N GLY A 25 10.26 10.17 17.77
CA GLY A 25 10.50 10.16 19.22
C GLY A 25 10.40 8.72 19.76
N ASP A 26 9.63 8.53 20.83
CA ASP A 26 9.39 7.21 21.43
C ASP A 26 8.35 6.36 20.69
N LYS A 27 7.62 6.95 19.72
CA LYS A 27 6.56 6.25 18.98
C LYS A 27 7.17 5.35 17.92
N ARG A 28 6.72 4.09 17.89
CA ARG A 28 7.05 3.11 16.85
C ARG A 28 5.82 2.85 15.99
N PHE A 29 6.01 2.85 14.69
CA PHE A 29 4.95 2.59 13.72
C PHE A 29 5.54 1.97 12.47
N ALA A 30 4.71 1.44 11.59
CA ALA A 30 5.15 0.98 10.29
C ALA A 30 4.25 1.54 9.18
N SER A 31 4.86 1.94 8.07
CA SER A 31 4.16 2.03 6.79
C SER A 31 4.13 0.64 6.18
N VAL A 32 2.97 0.18 5.75
CA VAL A 32 2.78 -1.16 5.18
C VAL A 32 2.33 -1.00 3.73
N VAL A 33 3.09 -1.59 2.81
CA VAL A 33 2.72 -1.69 1.39
C VAL A 33 2.33 -3.13 1.10
N GLN A 34 1.15 -3.35 0.54
CA GLN A 34 0.66 -4.69 0.20
C GLN A 34 0.27 -4.78 -1.27
N LEU A 35 0.64 -5.89 -1.90
CA LEU A 35 0.04 -6.34 -3.14
C LEU A 35 -1.14 -7.24 -2.81
N LEU A 36 -2.32 -6.90 -3.32
CA LEU A 36 -3.54 -7.67 -3.12
C LEU A 36 -4.07 -8.19 -4.45
N GLU A 37 -4.87 -9.24 -4.37
CA GLU A 37 -5.65 -9.76 -5.50
C GLU A 37 -7.12 -9.89 -5.11
N SER A 38 -8.00 -9.25 -5.88
CA SER A 38 -9.44 -9.32 -5.67
C SER A 38 -9.99 -10.70 -6.05
N ALA A 39 -11.25 -10.97 -5.70
CA ALA A 39 -11.94 -12.18 -6.14
C ALA A 39 -12.02 -12.34 -7.67
N SER A 40 -11.91 -11.23 -8.43
CA SER A 40 -11.91 -11.25 -9.90
C SER A 40 -10.51 -11.36 -10.50
N GLY A 41 -9.46 -11.53 -9.69
CA GLY A 41 -8.06 -11.55 -10.13
C GLY A 41 -7.44 -10.18 -10.37
N GLU A 42 -8.13 -9.07 -10.05
CA GLU A 42 -7.60 -7.71 -10.21
C GLU A 42 -6.49 -7.46 -9.17
N ARG A 43 -5.34 -6.93 -9.60
CA ARG A 43 -4.26 -6.52 -8.71
C ARG A 43 -4.50 -5.13 -8.14
N LEU A 44 -4.34 -5.02 -6.83
CA LEU A 44 -4.48 -3.78 -6.07
C LEU A 44 -3.21 -3.54 -5.25
N VAL A 45 -2.85 -2.28 -5.05
CA VAL A 45 -1.76 -1.90 -4.13
C VAL A 45 -2.36 -1.11 -2.99
N ARG A 46 -2.11 -1.55 -1.76
CA ARG A 46 -2.61 -0.90 -0.55
C ARG A 46 -1.46 -0.31 0.25
N PHE A 47 -1.57 0.98 0.56
CA PHE A 47 -0.73 1.68 1.53
C PHE A 47 -1.50 1.83 2.83
N ALA A 48 -0.92 1.37 3.93
CA ALA A 48 -1.51 1.47 5.26
C ALA A 48 -0.47 1.95 6.27
N TYR A 49 -0.93 2.49 7.39
CA TYR A 49 -0.07 2.71 8.55
C TYR A 49 -0.51 1.81 9.71
N SER A 50 0.46 1.31 10.47
CA SER A 50 0.20 0.55 11.69
C SER A 50 0.96 1.15 12.86
N THR A 51 0.33 1.17 14.02
CA THR A 51 0.95 1.53 15.31
C THR A 51 0.78 0.34 16.21
N ASP A 52 1.83 -0.06 16.93
CA ASP A 52 1.81 -1.21 17.84
C ASP A 52 1.29 -2.50 17.17
N GLY A 53 1.68 -2.74 15.91
CA GLY A 53 1.34 -3.95 15.15
C GLY A 53 -0.11 -4.05 14.67
N THR A 54 -0.99 -3.13 15.05
CA THR A 54 -2.37 -3.08 14.55
C THR A 54 -2.48 -2.05 13.43
N ALA A 55 -2.95 -2.47 12.26
CA ALA A 55 -3.28 -1.54 11.17
C ALA A 55 -4.37 -0.57 11.66
N ARG A 56 -4.04 0.71 11.79
CA ARG A 56 -5.01 1.74 12.17
C ARG A 56 -5.15 2.70 11.01
N ARG A 57 -6.40 2.85 10.55
CA ARG A 57 -6.98 3.89 9.68
C ARG A 57 -6.49 4.00 8.22
N GLY A 58 -7.45 4.40 7.39
CA GLY A 58 -7.26 5.05 6.09
C GLY A 58 -6.38 4.32 5.06
N PRO A 59 -6.44 2.97 4.92
CA PRO A 59 -5.68 2.33 3.87
C PRO A 59 -6.12 2.87 2.51
N VAL A 60 -5.20 3.52 1.80
CA VAL A 60 -5.42 3.96 0.43
C VAL A 60 -5.12 2.76 -0.45
N THR A 61 -6.16 2.25 -1.09
CA THR A 61 -6.04 1.12 -2.03
C THR A 61 -6.17 1.66 -3.44
N LEU A 62 -5.14 1.48 -4.24
CA LEU A 62 -5.09 1.83 -5.64
C LEU A 62 -5.35 0.58 -6.49
N ARG A 63 -6.21 0.69 -7.50
CA ARG A 63 -6.32 -0.32 -8.55
C ARG A 63 -5.13 -0.22 -9.50
N ALA A 64 -4.93 -1.25 -10.32
CA ALA A 64 -3.90 -1.27 -11.36
C ALA A 64 -3.88 0.02 -12.22
N ARG A 65 -5.06 0.49 -12.67
CA ARG A 65 -5.16 1.74 -13.46
C ARG A 65 -4.73 3.00 -12.72
N ASP A 66 -4.90 3.04 -11.40
CA ASP A 66 -4.57 4.22 -10.59
C ASP A 66 -3.07 4.21 -10.23
N ILE A 67 -2.47 3.02 -10.13
CA ILE A 67 -1.00 2.87 -10.10
C ILE A 67 -0.36 3.35 -11.41
N GLU A 68 -0.98 3.05 -12.55
CA GLU A 68 -0.49 3.55 -13.83
C GLU A 68 -0.53 5.08 -13.89
N LYS A 69 -1.63 5.70 -13.44
CA LYS A 69 -1.73 7.16 -13.32
C LYS A 69 -0.64 7.73 -12.39
N LEU A 70 -0.37 7.08 -11.26
CA LEU A 70 0.70 7.49 -10.34
C LEU A 70 2.06 7.47 -11.05
N ARG A 71 2.40 6.37 -11.76
CA ARG A 71 3.66 6.25 -12.51
C ARG A 71 3.82 7.36 -13.55
N GLN A 72 2.77 7.64 -14.31
CA GLN A 72 2.76 8.71 -15.30
C GLN A 72 2.90 10.11 -14.68
N ALA A 73 2.28 10.33 -13.52
CA ALA A 73 2.40 11.58 -12.80
C ALA A 73 3.81 11.78 -12.25
N LEU A 74 4.46 10.72 -11.74
CA LEU A 74 5.82 10.82 -11.20
C LEU A 74 6.81 11.42 -12.22
N GLY A 75 6.74 11.02 -13.50
CA GLY A 75 7.59 11.59 -14.55
C GLY A 75 7.39 13.09 -14.82
N LYS A 76 6.36 13.72 -14.23
CA LYS A 76 6.12 15.17 -14.26
C LYS A 76 6.55 15.87 -12.96
N HIS A 77 7.00 15.12 -11.97
CA HIS A 77 7.36 15.58 -10.62
C HIS A 77 8.76 15.05 -10.25
N PRO A 78 9.84 15.67 -10.76
CA PRO A 78 11.19 15.09 -10.71
C PRO A 78 11.69 14.79 -9.29
N GLY A 79 11.38 15.63 -8.30
CA GLY A 79 11.77 15.36 -6.90
C GLY A 79 11.05 14.15 -6.29
N LEU A 80 9.80 13.90 -6.68
CA LEU A 80 9.06 12.71 -6.23
C LEU A 80 9.51 11.45 -6.98
N GLU A 81 9.75 11.58 -8.29
CA GLU A 81 10.33 10.51 -9.10
C GLU A 81 11.67 10.06 -8.55
N GLU A 82 12.58 11.01 -8.28
CA GLU A 82 13.90 10.71 -7.72
C GLU A 82 13.80 10.02 -6.36
N ALA A 83 12.92 10.48 -5.47
CA ALA A 83 12.75 9.92 -4.14
C ALA A 83 12.14 8.51 -4.12
N LEU A 84 11.33 8.16 -5.12
CA LEU A 84 10.58 6.88 -5.19
C LEU A 84 11.15 5.91 -6.22
N ARG A 85 12.26 6.24 -6.87
CA ARG A 85 12.87 5.37 -7.89
C ARG A 85 13.30 4.03 -7.31
N PHE A 86 13.06 2.96 -8.05
CA PHE A 86 13.53 1.60 -7.77
C PHE A 86 13.87 0.89 -9.07
#